data_AF-A0A969MMV3-F1
#
_entry.id   AF-A0A969MMV3-F1
#
_cell.length_a   1.000
_cell.length_b   1.000
_cell.length_c   1.000
_cell.angle_alpha   90.00
_cell.angle_beta   90.00
_cell.angle_gamma   90.00
#
_symmetry.space_group_name_H-M   'P 1'
#
loop_
_entity.id
_entity.type
_entity.pdbx_description
1 polymer ?
#
loop_
_entity_poly.entity_id
_entity_poly.type
_entity_poly.pdbx_seq_one_letter_code
_entity_poly.pdbx_strand_id
1 'polypeptide(L)'
;MTTITPGSGSTLKSATLENRLLEAFILLAGKQITTSPFDSTVLIDINEKSATVNYSLPASHSIGTDGNTVIAGIASTPASEFSKGDGGTFVSESLVGQLVEMLMFGQAKEIVQFASSTSANKIIANFDSDIQRLAGNYICDLDITVDATNGAIKVLAKEFLT
;
A
#
# COMPACT_ATOMS: atom_id res chain seq x y z
N MET A 1 5.21 -10.53 11.15
CA MET A 1 4.36 -10.64 9.97
C MET A 1 2.90 -10.21 10.23
N THR A 2 2.48 -9.03 9.78
CA THR A 2 1.08 -8.61 9.82
C THR A 2 0.36 -9.32 8.69
N THR A 3 -0.24 -10.46 9.04
CA THR A 3 -0.98 -11.29 8.10
C THR A 3 -2.31 -10.62 7.77
N ILE A 4 -2.64 -10.59 6.48
CA ILE A 4 -3.91 -10.10 5.94
C ILE A 4 -4.52 -11.19 5.05
N THR A 5 -5.84 -11.12 4.83
CA THR A 5 -6.54 -12.04 3.94
C THR A 5 -6.76 -11.38 2.57
N PRO A 6 -6.11 -11.86 1.50
CA PRO A 6 -6.48 -11.48 0.14
C PRO A 6 -7.92 -11.85 -0.15
N GLY A 7 -8.68 -10.95 -0.80
CA GLY A 7 -9.98 -11.30 -1.32
C GLY A 7 -9.87 -12.38 -2.40
N SER A 8 -10.82 -13.31 -2.44
CA SER A 8 -10.92 -14.29 -3.53
C SER A 8 -11.11 -13.56 -4.86
N GLY A 9 -10.28 -13.86 -5.86
CA GLY A 9 -10.30 -13.16 -7.14
C GLY A 9 -9.74 -11.73 -7.10
N SER A 10 -9.14 -11.29 -5.99
CA SER A 10 -8.54 -9.96 -5.87
C SER A 10 -7.39 -9.77 -6.86
N THR A 11 -7.22 -8.57 -7.40
CA THR A 11 -6.07 -8.22 -8.25
C THR A 11 -4.77 -8.37 -7.48
N LEU A 12 -4.74 -7.89 -6.23
CA LEU A 12 -3.59 -8.03 -5.35
C LEU A 12 -3.61 -9.41 -4.69
N LYS A 13 -2.46 -10.08 -4.61
CA LYS A 13 -2.37 -11.50 -4.19
C LYS A 13 -1.66 -11.72 -2.87
N SER A 14 -0.81 -10.79 -2.47
CA SER A 14 0.03 -10.94 -1.27
C SER A 14 -0.80 -11.07 0.01
N ALA A 15 -0.42 -12.00 0.89
CA ALA A 15 -1.09 -12.27 2.18
C ALA A 15 -0.47 -11.53 3.37
N THR A 16 0.54 -10.69 3.12
CA THR A 16 1.23 -9.91 4.14
C THR A 16 1.19 -8.44 3.77
N LEU A 17 1.05 -7.57 4.77
CA LEU A 17 0.75 -6.16 4.56
C LEU A 17 1.84 -5.46 3.74
N GLU A 18 3.10 -5.66 4.09
CA GLU A 18 4.22 -4.99 3.42
C GLU A 18 4.37 -5.43 1.97
N ASN A 19 4.25 -6.74 1.70
CA ASN A 19 4.33 -7.22 0.33
C ASN A 19 3.12 -6.78 -0.51
N ARG A 20 1.94 -6.69 0.11
CA ARG A 20 0.71 -6.18 -0.52
C ARG A 20 0.79 -4.69 -0.83
N LEU A 21 1.40 -3.88 0.05
CA LEU A 21 1.68 -2.46 -0.20
C LEU A 21 2.63 -2.28 -1.38
N LEU A 22 3.74 -3.03 -1.41
CA LEU A 22 4.70 -3.00 -2.52
C LEU A 22 4.02 -3.38 -3.85
N GLU A 23 3.25 -4.48 -3.86
CA GLU A 23 2.47 -4.93 -5.03
C GLU A 23 1.50 -3.85 -5.52
N ALA A 24 0.77 -3.21 -4.61
CA ALA A 24 -0.20 -2.17 -4.94
C ALA A 24 0.44 -0.90 -5.50
N PHE A 25 1.58 -0.47 -4.96
CA PHE A 25 2.30 0.70 -5.46
C PHE A 25 2.96 0.45 -6.82
N ILE A 26 3.51 -0.74 -7.07
CA ILE A 26 4.01 -1.12 -8.40
C ILE A 26 2.86 -1.09 -9.41
N LEU A 27 1.70 -1.65 -9.05
CA LEU A 27 0.51 -1.62 -9.90
C LEU A 27 0.01 -0.19 -10.16
N LEU A 28 0.03 0.68 -9.14
CA LEU A 28 -0.35 2.08 -9.28
C LEU A 28 0.62 2.84 -10.19
N ALA A 29 1.93 2.66 -10.00
CA ALA A 29 2.97 3.28 -10.83
C ALA A 29 2.84 2.88 -12.31
N GLY A 30 2.52 1.60 -12.59
CA GLY A 30 2.26 1.13 -13.95
C GLY A 30 1.03 1.75 -14.62
N LYS A 31 0.10 2.33 -13.84
CA LYS A 31 -1.13 2.97 -14.33
C LYS A 31 -1.03 4.49 -14.46
N GLN A 32 0.06 5.13 -14.01
CA GLN A 32 0.26 6.58 -14.13
C GLN A 32 0.60 6.97 -15.58
N ILE A 33 -0.43 7.08 -16.42
CA ILE A 33 -0.29 7.57 -17.80
C ILE A 33 -0.70 9.06 -17.83
N THR A 34 0.31 9.92 -17.66
CA THR A 34 0.41 11.35 -18.03
C THR A 34 -0.64 12.38 -17.54
N THR A 35 -1.74 12.03 -16.89
CA THR A 35 -2.70 13.00 -16.28
C THR A 35 -3.45 12.43 -15.07
N SER A 36 -2.80 11.59 -14.26
CA SER A 36 -3.45 10.96 -13.12
C SER A 36 -3.48 11.90 -11.90
N PRO A 37 -4.58 11.99 -11.13
CA PRO A 37 -4.62 12.75 -9.88
C PRO A 37 -3.86 12.04 -8.75
N PHE A 38 -2.82 11.25 -9.04
CA PHE A 38 -1.97 10.58 -8.06
C PHE A 38 -0.52 10.78 -8.47
N ASP A 39 0.30 11.10 -7.48
CA ASP A 39 1.74 11.11 -7.64
C ASP A 39 2.27 9.97 -6.76
N SER A 40 2.88 8.97 -7.38
CA SER A 40 3.58 7.92 -6.62
C SER A 40 4.83 7.51 -7.36
N THR A 41 5.98 7.65 -6.70
CA THR A 41 7.25 7.20 -7.24
C THR A 41 7.70 6.00 -6.44
N VAL A 42 7.92 4.88 -7.15
CA VAL A 42 8.48 3.65 -6.58
C VAL A 42 9.93 3.54 -7.04
N LEU A 43 10.87 3.55 -6.10
CA LEU A 43 12.28 3.31 -6.34
C LEU A 43 12.67 1.99 -5.69
N ILE A 44 13.22 1.06 -6.48
CA ILE A 44 13.76 -0.21 -6.01
C ILE A 44 15.28 -0.16 -6.15
N ASP A 45 16.00 -0.21 -5.03
CA ASP A 45 17.44 -0.33 -5.01
C ASP A 45 17.82 -1.81 -4.81
N ILE A 46 18.38 -2.41 -5.85
CA ILE A 46 18.79 -3.82 -5.85
C ILE A 46 20.06 -4.03 -5.01
N ASN A 47 20.95 -3.04 -4.94
CA ASN A 47 22.21 -3.14 -4.20
C ASN A 47 21.95 -3.06 -2.69
N GLU A 48 21.10 -2.11 -2.29
CA GLU A 48 20.69 -1.95 -0.89
C GLU A 48 19.58 -2.92 -0.49
N LYS A 49 18.96 -3.61 -1.45
CA LYS A 49 17.79 -4.47 -1.25
C LYS A 49 16.70 -3.73 -0.49
N SER A 50 16.37 -2.54 -0.96
CA SER A 50 15.35 -1.68 -0.35
C SER A 50 14.42 -1.12 -1.42
N ALA A 51 13.18 -0.85 -1.03
CA ALA A 51 12.26 -0.05 -1.83
C ALA A 51 11.85 1.19 -1.04
N THR A 52 11.81 2.32 -1.74
CA THR A 52 11.25 3.57 -1.23
C THR A 52 10.11 4.00 -2.15
N VAL A 53 8.95 4.22 -1.55
CA VAL A 53 7.78 4.76 -2.22
C VAL A 53 7.48 6.12 -1.63
N ASN A 54 7.42 7.14 -2.47
CA ASN A 54 6.84 8.44 -2.11
C ASN A 54 5.48 8.54 -2.77
N TYR A 55 4.45 8.95 -2.03
CA TYR A 55 3.09 8.96 -2.53
C TYR A 55 2.29 10.19 -2.10
N SER A 56 1.32 10.55 -2.93
CA SER A 56 0.28 11.53 -2.68
C SER A 56 -1.01 11.06 -3.35
N LEU A 57 -1.90 10.50 -2.54
CA LEU A 57 -3.15 9.87 -2.96
C LEU A 57 -4.33 10.80 -2.61
N PRO A 58 -5.32 11.00 -3.49
CA PRO A 58 -6.54 11.71 -3.16
C PRO A 58 -7.35 10.89 -2.16
N ALA A 59 -7.77 11.55 -1.09
CA ALA A 59 -8.50 10.95 0.00
C ALA A 59 -9.54 11.96 0.52
N SER A 60 -10.69 11.44 0.92
CA SER A 60 -11.77 12.21 1.53
C SER A 60 -11.80 11.95 3.03
N HIS A 61 -12.46 12.86 3.76
CA HIS A 61 -12.82 12.61 5.14
C HIS A 61 -14.32 12.83 5.37
N SER A 62 -14.87 12.14 6.36
CA SER A 62 -16.23 12.35 6.85
C SER A 62 -16.31 12.00 8.34
N ILE A 63 -17.44 12.35 8.97
CA ILE A 63 -17.75 11.90 10.33
C ILE A 63 -18.64 10.66 10.22
N GLY A 64 -18.16 9.55 10.77
CA GLY A 64 -18.89 8.29 10.84
C GLY A 64 -20.04 8.36 11.84
N THR A 65 -20.96 7.40 11.74
CA THR A 65 -22.14 7.30 12.61
C THR A 65 -21.80 7.13 14.08
N ASP A 66 -20.60 6.63 14.37
CA ASP A 66 -20.11 6.38 15.73
C ASP A 66 -19.28 7.57 16.26
N GLY A 67 -19.31 8.72 15.57
CA GLY A 67 -18.55 9.92 15.93
C GLY A 67 -17.06 9.85 15.62
N ASN A 68 -16.62 8.85 14.85
CA ASN A 68 -15.24 8.70 14.40
C ASN A 68 -14.96 9.49 13.12
N THR A 69 -13.74 9.98 12.95
CA THR A 69 -13.28 10.49 11.64
C THR A 69 -13.01 9.31 10.72
N VAL A 70 -13.64 9.31 9.55
CA VAL A 70 -13.41 8.35 8.48
C VAL A 70 -12.51 8.99 7.44
N ILE A 71 -11.43 8.32 7.05
CA ILE A 71 -10.57 8.72 5.94
C ILE A 71 -10.66 7.61 4.88
N ALA A 72 -11.01 7.98 3.65
CA ALA A 72 -11.24 7.02 2.57
C ALA A 72 -10.59 7.49 1.26
N GLY A 73 -9.96 6.58 0.53
CA GLY A 73 -9.36 6.90 -0.77
C GLY A 73 -10.42 7.25 -1.81
N ILE A 74 -10.16 8.30 -2.59
CA ILE A 74 -11.04 8.72 -3.68
C ILE A 74 -10.65 7.94 -4.92
N ALA A 75 -11.60 7.19 -5.49
CA ALA A 75 -11.36 6.43 -6.70
C ALA A 75 -11.07 7.37 -7.90
N SER A 76 -10.02 7.09 -8.66
CA SER A 76 -9.95 7.54 -10.06
C SER A 76 -10.40 6.43 -10.99
N THR A 77 -11.05 6.83 -12.07
CA THR A 77 -11.27 6.01 -13.24
C THR A 77 -9.96 5.67 -13.98
N PRO A 78 -9.87 4.49 -14.64
CA PRO A 78 -10.91 3.48 -14.77
C PRO A 78 -10.75 2.36 -13.73
N ALA A 79 -11.81 2.13 -12.97
CA ALA A 79 -11.95 1.02 -12.04
C ALA A 79 -11.93 -0.38 -12.72
N SER A 80 -11.83 -0.45 -14.05
CA SER A 80 -12.06 -1.68 -14.82
C SER A 80 -10.99 -2.76 -14.69
N GLU A 81 -9.85 -2.47 -14.05
CA GLU A 81 -8.72 -3.41 -13.95
C GLU A 81 -8.36 -3.78 -12.50
N PHE A 82 -9.08 -3.22 -11.52
CA PHE A 82 -8.88 -3.54 -10.12
C PHE A 82 -10.10 -4.29 -9.59
N SER A 83 -9.87 -5.47 -9.01
CA SER A 83 -10.85 -6.22 -8.25
C SER A 83 -10.37 -6.32 -6.81
N LYS A 84 -11.22 -5.91 -5.87
CA LYS A 84 -10.95 -6.13 -4.44
C LYS A 84 -11.00 -7.60 -4.05
N GLY A 85 -11.78 -8.39 -4.79
CA GLY A 85 -12.14 -9.75 -4.43
C GLY A 85 -13.13 -9.85 -3.25
N ASP A 86 -13.54 -11.07 -2.94
CA ASP A 86 -14.53 -11.37 -1.89
C ASP A 86 -13.87 -11.87 -0.61
N GLY A 87 -14.38 -11.44 0.55
CA GLY A 87 -13.92 -11.89 1.87
C GLY A 87 -12.53 -11.41 2.29
N GLY A 88 -11.97 -10.39 1.63
CA GLY A 88 -10.67 -9.81 1.96
C GLY A 88 -10.71 -8.91 3.21
N THR A 89 -9.54 -8.73 3.85
CA THR A 89 -9.37 -7.81 5.00
C THR A 89 -9.68 -6.36 4.63
N PHE A 90 -9.30 -5.96 3.42
CA PHE A 90 -9.51 -4.62 2.88
C PHE A 90 -10.68 -4.65 1.90
N VAL A 91 -11.59 -3.68 2.03
CA VAL A 91 -12.93 -3.75 1.42
C VAL A 91 -13.16 -2.69 0.35
N SER A 92 -12.24 -1.73 0.21
CA SER A 92 -12.33 -0.70 -0.83
C SER A 92 -12.35 -1.30 -2.23
N GLU A 93 -13.25 -0.78 -3.07
CA GLU A 93 -13.46 -1.23 -4.47
C GLU A 93 -12.47 -0.63 -5.47
N SER A 94 -11.63 0.31 -5.03
CA SER A 94 -10.59 0.92 -5.86
C SER A 94 -9.20 0.61 -5.30
N LEU A 95 -8.20 0.58 -6.19
CA LEU A 95 -6.80 0.39 -5.79
C LEU A 95 -6.34 1.49 -4.82
N VAL A 96 -6.76 2.73 -5.06
CA VAL A 96 -6.46 3.89 -4.21
C VAL A 96 -7.12 3.75 -2.84
N GLY A 97 -8.39 3.33 -2.82
CA GLY A 97 -9.10 3.04 -1.57
C GLY A 97 -8.38 1.98 -0.75
N GLN A 98 -7.98 0.85 -1.36
CA GLN A 98 -7.22 -0.18 -0.64
C GLN A 98 -5.85 0.32 -0.21
N LEU A 99 -5.16 1.13 -1.00
CA LEU A 99 -3.88 1.74 -0.59
C LEU A 99 -4.07 2.61 0.67
N VAL A 100 -5.11 3.45 0.71
CA VAL A 100 -5.42 4.26 1.91
C VAL A 100 -5.73 3.37 3.11
N GLU A 101 -6.54 2.33 2.94
CA GLU A 101 -6.84 1.36 4.02
C GLU A 101 -5.56 0.67 4.54
N MET A 102 -4.70 0.18 3.63
CA MET A 102 -3.45 -0.50 3.97
C MET A 102 -2.45 0.41 4.67
N LEU A 103 -2.27 1.64 4.18
CA LEU A 103 -1.32 2.61 4.74
C LEU A 103 -1.75 3.03 6.15
N MET A 104 -3.03 3.37 6.34
CA MET A 104 -3.58 3.73 7.65
C MET A 104 -3.51 2.56 8.63
N PHE A 105 -3.86 1.35 8.17
CA PHE A 105 -3.76 0.14 8.99
C PHE A 105 -2.31 -0.18 9.37
N GLY A 106 -1.37 -0.10 8.43
CA GLY A 106 0.05 -0.34 8.68
C GLY A 106 0.66 0.65 9.64
N GLN A 107 0.39 1.95 9.46
CA GLN A 107 0.86 2.97 10.39
C GLN A 107 0.26 2.80 11.80
N ALA A 108 -1.01 2.41 11.91
CA ALA A 108 -1.61 2.09 13.20
C ALA A 108 -0.93 0.88 13.87
N LYS A 109 -0.53 -0.13 13.10
CA LYS A 109 0.23 -1.29 13.60
C LYS A 109 1.64 -0.91 14.04
N GLU A 110 2.33 -0.04 13.30
CA GLU A 110 3.65 0.51 13.69
C GLU A 110 3.60 1.22 15.04
N ILE A 111 2.54 1.98 15.32
CA ILE A 111 2.37 2.66 16.61
C ILE A 111 2.22 1.65 17.77
N VAL A 112 1.55 0.53 17.54
CA VAL A 112 1.23 -0.47 18.57
C VAL A 112 2.40 -1.43 18.84
N GLN A 113 3.32 -1.63 17.88
CA GLN A 113 4.37 -2.67 17.92
C GLN A 113 5.82 -2.16 18.08
N PHE A 114 6.07 -1.13 18.89
CA PHE A 114 7.40 -0.50 19.11
C PHE A 114 7.79 0.47 17.98
N ALA A 115 8.32 1.68 18.23
CA ALA A 115 9.63 1.94 18.85
C ALA A 115 10.73 0.94 18.45
N SER A 116 10.59 0.26 17.31
CA SER A 116 11.55 -0.69 16.76
C SER A 116 12.82 0.07 16.38
N SER A 117 13.94 -0.29 17.01
CA SER A 117 15.28 0.27 16.79
C SER A 117 15.88 -0.07 15.42
N THR A 118 15.13 -0.77 14.57
CA THR A 118 15.49 -1.05 13.19
C THR A 118 14.40 -0.45 12.30
N SER A 119 14.78 0.58 11.54
CA SER A 119 13.99 1.27 10.51
C SER A 119 13.58 0.37 9.32
N ALA A 120 13.48 -0.95 9.53
CA ALA A 120 13.51 -1.99 8.50
C ALA A 120 12.23 -2.06 7.65
N ASN A 121 11.12 -1.48 8.12
CA ASN A 121 9.96 -1.08 7.35
C ASN A 121 9.37 0.16 8.02
N LYS A 122 8.97 1.17 7.25
CA LYS A 122 8.39 2.41 7.80
C LYS A 122 7.28 2.92 6.91
N ILE A 123 6.12 3.20 7.50
CA ILE A 123 4.97 3.82 6.85
C ILE A 123 4.72 5.18 7.49
N ILE A 124 4.95 6.25 6.73
CA ILE A 124 4.50 7.59 7.08
C ILE A 124 3.29 7.89 6.21
N ALA A 125 2.13 8.07 6.83
CA ALA A 125 0.92 8.55 6.18
C ALA A 125 0.42 9.80 6.91
N ASN A 126 0.22 10.89 6.18
CA ASN A 126 -0.32 12.15 6.69
C ASN A 126 -1.49 12.56 5.81
N PHE A 127 -2.65 12.77 6.43
CA PHE A 127 -3.83 13.25 5.74
C PHE A 127 -3.94 14.77 5.89
N ASP A 128 -4.04 15.46 4.77
CA ASP A 128 -4.33 16.89 4.69
C ASP A 128 -5.77 17.08 4.22
N SER A 129 -6.62 17.61 5.12
CA SER A 129 -8.04 17.80 4.90
C SER A 129 -8.36 18.92 3.91
N ASP A 130 -7.47 19.91 3.77
CA ASP A 130 -7.72 21.11 2.98
C ASP A 130 -7.51 20.81 1.49
N ILE A 131 -6.46 20.03 1.18
CA ILE A 131 -6.18 19.58 -0.18
C ILE A 131 -6.78 18.20 -0.50
N GLN A 132 -7.35 17.52 0.49
CA GLN A 132 -7.95 16.18 0.37
C GLN A 132 -6.96 15.14 -0.15
N ARG A 133 -5.79 15.04 0.48
CA ARG A 133 -4.74 14.08 0.10
C ARG A 133 -4.13 13.36 1.30
N LEU A 134 -3.89 12.07 1.13
CA LEU A 134 -3.04 11.26 1.98
C LEU A 134 -1.65 11.18 1.33
N ALA A 135 -0.64 11.74 1.99
CA ALA A 135 0.72 11.80 1.48
C ALA A 135 1.74 11.29 2.49
N GLY A 136 2.87 10.81 1.98
CA GLY A 136 3.98 10.39 2.79
C GLY A 136 4.90 9.41 2.06
N ASN A 137 5.55 8.55 2.82
CA ASN A 137 6.49 7.58 2.28
C ASN A 137 6.35 6.21 2.93
N TYR A 138 6.57 5.18 2.12
CA TYR A 138 6.69 3.79 2.56
C TYR A 138 8.10 3.31 2.21
N ILE A 139 8.82 2.79 3.20
CA ILE A 139 10.15 2.20 3.04
C ILE A 139 10.07 0.74 3.47
N CYS A 140 10.65 -0.15 2.69
CA CYS A 140 10.80 -1.55 3.08
C CYS A 140 12.09 -2.18 2.59
N ASP A 141 12.63 -3.10 3.38
CA ASP A 141 13.67 -4.00 2.89
C ASP A 141 13.06 -5.06 1.95
N LEU A 142 13.88 -5.59 1.06
CA LEU A 142 13.49 -6.52 0.01
C LEU A 142 14.19 -7.87 0.14
N ASP A 143 13.46 -8.93 -0.22
CA ASP A 143 14.01 -10.21 -0.61
C ASP A 143 13.93 -10.33 -2.14
N ILE A 144 15.11 -10.41 -2.76
CA ILE A 144 15.27 -10.54 -4.20
C ILE A 144 15.77 -11.95 -4.51
N THR A 145 14.98 -12.72 -5.24
CA THR A 145 15.29 -14.11 -5.60
C THR A 145 15.04 -14.34 -7.09
N VAL A 146 15.65 -15.39 -7.64
CA VAL A 146 15.37 -15.83 -9.01
C VAL A 146 14.34 -16.96 -8.95
N ASP A 147 13.26 -16.84 -9.71
CA ASP A 147 12.31 -17.93 -9.90
C ASP A 147 13.01 -19.07 -10.66
N ALA A 148 13.12 -20.21 -9.99
CA ALA A 148 13.76 -21.40 -10.55
C ALA A 148 13.04 -21.98 -11.79
N THR A 149 11.78 -21.61 -12.02
CA THR A 149 10.93 -22.19 -13.07
C THR A 149 11.02 -21.41 -14.38
N ASN A 150 11.08 -20.09 -14.32
CA ASN A 150 11.04 -19.22 -15.49
C ASN A 150 12.21 -18.21 -15.56
N GLY A 151 13.11 -18.22 -14.58
CA GLY A 151 14.27 -17.33 -14.50
C GLY A 151 13.93 -15.87 -14.18
N ALA A 152 12.67 -15.55 -13.88
CA ALA A 152 12.26 -14.18 -13.56
C ALA A 152 12.78 -13.75 -12.19
N ILE A 153 13.06 -12.46 -12.03
CA ILE A 153 13.41 -11.89 -10.72
C ILE A 153 12.12 -11.70 -9.91
N LYS A 154 12.08 -12.29 -8.72
CA LYS A 154 11.06 -12.05 -7.71
C LYS A 154 11.58 -11.02 -6.74
N VAL A 155 10.81 -9.95 -6.56
CA VAL A 155 11.04 -8.91 -5.56
C VAL A 155 9.89 -8.98 -4.57
N LEU A 156 10.21 -9.23 -3.31
CA LEU A 156 9.25 -9.33 -2.22
C LEU A 156 9.65 -8.34 -1.13
N ALA A 157 8.68 -7.69 -0.47
CA ALA A 157 8.97 -6.94 0.74
C ALA A 157 9.24 -7.92 1.89
N LYS A 158 10.29 -7.66 2.66
CA LYS A 158 10.51 -8.37 3.92
C LYS A 158 9.47 -7.95 4.93
N GLU A 159 9.07 -8.89 5.77
CA GLU A 159 7.98 -8.72 6.70
C GLU A 159 8.52 -8.47 8.11
N PHE A 160 8.15 -7.35 8.70
CA PHE A 160 8.69 -6.94 10.01
C PHE A 160 7.60 -6.51 10.98
N LEU A 161 6.49 -5.96 10.49
CA LEU A 161 5.30 -5.74 11.30
C LEU A 161 4.75 -7.11 11.67
N THR A 162 4.43 -7.37 12.94
CA THR A 162 3.87 -8.64 13.49
C THR A 162 2.39 -8.59 13.76
#